data_AF-A0A419K2U1-F1
#
_entry.id   AF-A0A419K2U1-F1
#
_cell.length_a   1.000
_cell.length_b   1.000
_cell.length_c   1.000
_cell.angle_alpha   90.00
_cell.angle_beta   90.00
_cell.angle_gamma   90.00
#
_symmetry.space_group_name_H-M   'P 1'
#
loop_
_entity.id
_entity.type
_entity.pdbx_description
1 polymer ?
#
loop_
_entity_poly.entity_id
_entity_poly.type
_entity_poly.pdbx_seq_one_letter_code
_entity_poly.pdbx_strand_id
1 'polypeptide(L)'
;MRAGIDKGTPCETLSEEALKKIHAELKGLLSDVEAGRLKPMIFIGEDGEVVDFAPIPLKVYSHLKRVEYETFNEALDEYYAKVAVEVRAEEVAKRGESEIGRLERTLRDQKEALKRLRESVERNRRLGDTIYRHLNELKALTERIMGEKRRGREWSEIIRSLEEEKKRMEIPSLYFESLNPKDLMLEVLVEGEKIQLDLRRSVQENAAIYYERAKKAKRKISGAEKAISKVEAKIAELKRRLRESLEEAQEPPRKVAKREWYEKFRWFHSSDGFLVIGGRDASTNEVLIRRYMEPKDVVLHADIPGAPFVLIKTRGEKVPERTIREAAQLAASYSRAWKEMFTSFDVYWVSPQQVKKSPPSGEYLQRGAFMIYGRKNYVRHLPLEVAIGIKIRGSELKVIGGPPEAIAKQTKIYVKLVPGRESSGRLAKEVRLKLAEASPSEVRKEILKIPLEEFQRFIPYGRGALKPSAR
;
A
#
# COMPACT_ATOMS: atom_id res chain seq x y z
N MET A 1 1.80 -39.12 -20.45
CA MET A 1 2.95 -39.59 -19.62
C MET A 1 4.15 -39.93 -20.52
N ARG A 2 5.39 -39.72 -20.08
CA ARG A 2 6.60 -39.94 -20.91
C ARG A 2 6.81 -41.40 -21.32
N ALA A 3 6.62 -42.33 -20.39
CA ALA A 3 6.78 -43.77 -20.61
C ALA A 3 5.57 -44.44 -21.31
N GLY A 4 4.53 -43.67 -21.66
CA GLY A 4 3.30 -44.18 -22.29
C GLY A 4 2.41 -45.05 -21.38
N ILE A 5 2.69 -45.08 -20.07
CA ILE A 5 1.94 -45.84 -19.06
C ILE A 5 0.97 -44.89 -18.35
N ASP A 6 -0.26 -45.35 -18.12
CA ASP A 6 -1.27 -44.58 -17.40
C ASP A 6 -0.90 -44.44 -15.91
N LYS A 7 -1.12 -43.23 -15.35
CA LYS A 7 -0.74 -42.90 -13.96
C LYS A 7 -1.56 -43.70 -12.93
N GLY A 8 -2.77 -44.14 -13.28
CA GLY A 8 -3.65 -44.90 -12.40
C GLY A 8 -3.37 -46.40 -12.37
N THR A 9 -2.40 -46.89 -13.17
CA THR A 9 -2.05 -48.32 -13.21
C THR A 9 -1.48 -48.79 -11.86
N PRO A 10 -2.07 -49.81 -11.20
CA PRO A 10 -1.51 -50.36 -9.96
C PRO A 10 -0.09 -50.87 -10.15
N CYS A 11 0.80 -50.63 -9.18
CA CYS A 11 2.20 -51.04 -9.28
C CYS A 11 2.38 -52.55 -9.47
N GLU A 12 1.50 -53.34 -8.87
CA GLU A 12 1.51 -54.81 -8.90
C GLU A 12 1.19 -55.39 -10.28
N THR A 13 0.56 -54.60 -11.16
CA THR A 13 0.16 -55.03 -12.51
C THR A 13 1.13 -54.58 -13.61
N LEU A 14 2.23 -53.91 -13.24
CA LEU A 14 3.23 -53.43 -14.19
C LEU A 14 4.11 -54.59 -14.69
N SER A 15 4.17 -54.77 -16.01
CA SER A 15 5.08 -55.74 -16.63
C SER A 15 6.55 -55.30 -16.50
N GLU A 16 7.49 -56.25 -16.60
CA GLU A 16 8.93 -55.92 -16.66
C GLU A 16 9.27 -54.94 -17.79
N GLU A 17 8.60 -55.04 -18.92
CA GLU A 17 8.77 -54.13 -20.06
C GLU A 17 8.33 -52.71 -19.72
N ALA A 18 7.20 -52.58 -19.01
CA ALA A 18 6.72 -51.29 -18.51
C ALA A 18 7.71 -50.67 -17.51
N LEU A 19 8.26 -51.48 -16.59
CA LEU A 19 9.29 -51.05 -15.65
C LEU A 19 10.58 -50.62 -16.37
N LYS A 20 11.04 -51.36 -17.38
CA LYS A 20 12.20 -50.99 -18.21
C LYS A 20 11.98 -49.67 -18.93
N LYS A 21 10.77 -49.41 -19.46
CA LYS A 21 10.42 -48.12 -20.09
C LYS A 21 10.44 -46.96 -19.10
N ILE A 22 9.88 -47.13 -17.90
CA ILE A 22 9.92 -46.10 -16.85
C ILE A 22 11.37 -45.80 -16.46
N HIS A 23 12.17 -46.85 -16.23
CA HIS A 23 13.57 -46.72 -15.87
C HIS A 23 14.39 -46.00 -16.95
N ALA A 24 14.17 -46.34 -18.22
CA ALA A 24 14.85 -45.70 -19.35
C ALA A 24 14.52 -44.20 -19.45
N GLU A 25 13.24 -43.82 -19.32
CA GLU A 25 12.81 -42.41 -19.32
C GLU A 25 13.39 -41.63 -18.13
N LEU A 26 13.38 -42.23 -16.92
CA LEU A 26 13.96 -41.60 -15.73
C LEU A 26 15.47 -41.38 -15.88
N LYS A 27 16.19 -42.38 -16.40
CA LYS A 27 17.64 -42.30 -16.62
C LYS A 27 17.98 -41.25 -17.68
N GLY A 28 17.17 -41.14 -18.73
CA GLY A 28 17.31 -40.09 -19.74
C GLY A 28 17.17 -38.69 -19.14
N LEU A 29 16.14 -38.47 -18.31
CA LEU A 29 15.93 -37.19 -17.63
C LEU A 29 17.08 -36.82 -16.70
N LEU A 30 17.57 -37.77 -15.90
CA LEU A 30 18.72 -37.54 -15.01
C LEU A 30 19.97 -37.18 -15.80
N SER A 31 20.23 -37.87 -16.92
CA SER A 31 21.40 -37.58 -17.76
C SER A 31 21.33 -36.18 -18.38
N ASP A 32 20.16 -35.72 -18.79
CA ASP A 32 19.98 -34.35 -19.31
C ASP A 32 20.23 -33.29 -18.24
N VAL A 33 19.81 -33.55 -17.00
CA VAL A 33 20.04 -32.66 -15.86
C VAL A 33 21.53 -32.63 -15.48
N GLU A 34 22.17 -33.79 -15.35
CA GLU A 34 23.61 -33.91 -15.02
C GLU A 34 24.50 -33.25 -16.07
N ALA A 35 24.12 -33.36 -17.35
CA ALA A 35 24.84 -32.72 -18.45
C ALA A 35 24.54 -31.23 -18.62
N GLY A 36 23.66 -30.64 -17.79
CA GLY A 36 23.27 -29.23 -17.88
C GLY A 36 22.46 -28.88 -19.13
N ARG A 37 21.87 -29.87 -19.83
CA ARG A 37 21.02 -29.67 -21.01
C ARG A 37 19.60 -29.27 -20.63
N LEU A 38 19.49 -28.24 -19.79
CA LEU A 38 18.21 -27.71 -19.33
C LEU A 38 17.55 -26.88 -20.43
N LYS A 39 16.22 -26.89 -20.42
CA LYS A 39 15.39 -25.94 -21.18
C LYS A 39 14.37 -25.34 -20.22
N PRO A 40 14.80 -24.34 -19.43
CA PRO A 40 13.91 -23.64 -18.52
C PRO A 40 12.72 -23.03 -19.26
N MET A 41 11.51 -23.25 -18.74
CA MET A 41 10.30 -22.68 -19.33
C MET A 41 9.18 -22.46 -18.33
N ILE A 42 8.25 -21.61 -18.71
CA ILE A 42 6.97 -21.39 -18.06
C ILE A 42 5.85 -21.84 -19.00
N PHE A 43 4.84 -22.51 -18.46
CA PHE A 43 3.63 -22.93 -19.15
C PHE A 43 2.49 -21.95 -18.86
N ILE A 44 1.82 -21.51 -19.92
CA ILE A 44 0.77 -20.49 -19.88
C ILE A 44 -0.54 -21.11 -20.39
N GLY A 45 -1.61 -20.88 -19.63
CA GLY A 45 -2.99 -21.27 -19.96
C GLY A 45 -3.58 -20.49 -21.14
N GLU A 46 -4.77 -20.87 -21.56
CA GLU A 46 -5.46 -20.24 -22.69
C GLU A 46 -5.91 -18.81 -22.38
N ASP A 47 -6.21 -18.53 -21.12
CA ASP A 47 -6.58 -17.22 -20.56
C ASP A 47 -5.37 -16.33 -20.24
N GLY A 48 -4.14 -16.83 -20.43
CA GLY A 48 -2.91 -16.13 -20.14
C GLY A 48 -2.38 -16.33 -18.71
N GLU A 49 -3.04 -17.15 -17.90
CA GLU A 49 -2.60 -17.49 -16.55
C GLU A 49 -1.28 -18.30 -16.58
N VAL A 50 -0.41 -18.08 -15.60
CA VAL A 50 0.80 -18.88 -15.44
C VAL A 50 0.47 -20.17 -14.68
N VAL A 51 0.53 -21.31 -15.37
CA VAL A 51 0.09 -22.60 -14.85
C VAL A 51 1.20 -23.30 -14.07
N ASP A 52 2.39 -23.38 -14.65
CA ASP A 52 3.53 -24.08 -14.03
C ASP A 52 4.86 -23.65 -14.67
N PHE A 53 5.98 -24.07 -14.09
CA PHE A 53 7.32 -23.88 -14.63
C PHE A 53 8.13 -25.18 -14.53
N ALA A 54 9.10 -25.38 -15.42
CA ALA A 54 9.97 -26.54 -15.36
C ALA A 54 11.36 -26.26 -15.96
N PRO A 55 12.42 -26.92 -15.45
CA PRO A 55 13.76 -26.82 -16.03
C PRO A 55 13.90 -27.66 -17.31
N ILE A 56 12.91 -28.50 -17.60
CA ILE A 56 12.84 -29.39 -18.76
C ILE A 56 11.39 -29.43 -19.29
N PRO A 57 11.17 -29.66 -20.59
CA PRO A 57 9.83 -29.71 -21.15
C PRO A 57 9.02 -30.86 -20.55
N LEU A 58 7.83 -30.59 -20.02
CA LEU A 58 6.95 -31.62 -19.48
C LEU A 58 5.88 -31.99 -20.50
N LYS A 59 5.82 -33.28 -20.90
CA LYS A 59 4.80 -33.77 -21.84
C LYS A 59 3.37 -33.60 -21.33
N VAL A 60 3.16 -33.48 -20.01
CA VAL A 60 1.83 -33.25 -19.43
C VAL A 60 1.28 -31.88 -19.84
N TYR A 61 2.14 -30.89 -20.06
CA TYR A 61 1.77 -29.52 -20.44
C TYR A 61 1.99 -29.25 -21.93
N SER A 62 2.07 -30.28 -22.78
CA SER A 62 2.31 -30.10 -24.22
C SER A 62 1.19 -29.36 -24.95
N HIS A 63 0.00 -29.29 -24.35
CA HIS A 63 -1.16 -28.56 -24.85
C HIS A 63 -1.12 -27.06 -24.47
N LEU A 64 -0.26 -26.67 -23.52
CA LEU A 64 -0.13 -25.30 -23.05
C LEU A 64 0.91 -24.54 -23.87
N LYS A 65 0.77 -23.21 -23.90
CA LYS A 65 1.79 -22.34 -24.48
C LYS A 65 3.03 -22.35 -23.59
N ARG A 66 4.22 -22.46 -24.19
CA ARG A 66 5.50 -22.43 -23.45
C ARG A 66 6.32 -21.20 -23.80
N VAL A 67 6.97 -20.63 -22.79
CA VAL A 67 7.96 -19.55 -22.94
C VAL A 67 9.27 -20.05 -22.36
N GLU A 68 10.34 -20.04 -23.16
CA GLU A 68 11.66 -20.52 -22.77
C GLU A 68 12.53 -19.39 -22.23
N TYR A 69 13.41 -19.71 -21.27
CA TYR A 69 14.33 -18.76 -20.60
C TYR A 69 15.76 -19.30 -20.64
N GLU A 70 16.75 -18.41 -20.53
CA GLU A 70 18.16 -18.81 -20.56
C GLU A 70 18.56 -19.58 -19.29
N THR A 71 18.01 -19.17 -18.14
CA THR A 71 18.29 -19.82 -16.85
C THR A 71 17.01 -20.21 -16.11
N PHE A 72 17.11 -21.24 -15.27
CA PHE A 72 15.97 -21.66 -14.46
C PHE A 72 15.55 -20.61 -13.43
N ASN A 73 16.51 -19.83 -12.92
CA ASN A 73 16.21 -18.72 -12.03
C ASN A 73 15.40 -17.62 -12.72
N GLU A 74 15.66 -17.33 -14.00
CA GLU A 74 14.85 -16.35 -14.76
C GLU A 74 13.40 -16.81 -14.95
N ALA A 75 13.21 -18.11 -15.22
CA ALA A 75 11.86 -18.69 -15.31
C ALA A 75 11.12 -18.61 -13.95
N LEU A 76 11.82 -18.89 -12.85
CA LEU A 76 11.27 -18.75 -11.49
C LEU A 76 10.91 -17.30 -11.16
N ASP A 77 11.82 -16.37 -11.43
CA ASP A 77 11.61 -14.94 -11.17
C ASP A 77 10.38 -14.42 -11.91
N GLU A 78 10.22 -14.77 -13.18
CA GLU A 78 9.08 -14.33 -13.98
C GLU A 78 7.77 -15.00 -13.55
N TYR A 79 7.80 -16.29 -13.21
CA TYR A 79 6.63 -17.02 -12.69
C TYR A 79 6.13 -16.40 -11.39
N TYR A 80 7.00 -16.29 -10.38
CA TYR A 80 6.61 -15.77 -9.08
C TYR A 80 6.30 -14.27 -9.11
N ALA A 81 6.89 -13.50 -10.03
CA ALA A 81 6.50 -12.11 -10.23
C ALA A 81 5.05 -11.98 -10.66
N LYS A 82 4.58 -12.82 -11.61
CA LYS A 82 3.18 -12.82 -12.06
C LYS A 82 2.22 -13.30 -10.98
N VAL A 83 2.55 -14.42 -10.32
CA VAL A 83 1.74 -14.94 -9.20
C VAL A 83 1.63 -13.90 -8.07
N ALA A 84 2.72 -13.20 -7.73
CA ALA A 84 2.69 -12.16 -6.71
C ALA A 84 1.78 -10.98 -7.10
N VAL A 85 1.73 -10.61 -8.38
CA VAL A 85 0.83 -9.57 -8.90
C VAL A 85 -0.63 -10.01 -8.77
N GLU A 86 -0.96 -11.24 -9.18
CA GLU A 86 -2.30 -11.80 -9.09
C GLU A 86 -2.81 -11.86 -7.65
N VAL A 87 -2.01 -12.43 -6.74
CA VAL A 87 -2.34 -12.51 -5.31
C VAL A 87 -2.56 -11.11 -4.71
N ARG A 88 -1.68 -10.16 -5.02
CA ARG A 88 -1.82 -8.78 -4.55
C ARG A 88 -3.09 -8.11 -5.07
N ALA A 89 -3.43 -8.31 -6.35
CA ALA A 89 -4.65 -7.78 -6.94
C ALA A 89 -5.91 -8.39 -6.31
N GLU A 90 -5.91 -9.70 -6.06
CA GLU A 90 -7.02 -10.41 -5.41
C GLU A 90 -7.24 -9.92 -3.97
N GLU A 91 -6.18 -9.76 -3.18
CA GLU A 91 -6.27 -9.24 -1.82
C GLU A 91 -6.86 -7.81 -1.77
N VAL A 92 -6.42 -6.95 -2.69
CA VAL A 92 -6.93 -5.58 -2.83
C VAL A 92 -8.40 -5.58 -3.24
N ALA A 93 -8.78 -6.40 -4.22
CA ALA A 93 -10.16 -6.55 -4.68
C ALA A 93 -11.07 -6.99 -3.53
N LYS A 94 -10.74 -8.10 -2.87
CA LYS A 94 -11.54 -8.68 -1.78
C LYS A 94 -11.75 -7.70 -0.63
N ARG A 95 -10.70 -6.96 -0.26
CA ARG A 95 -10.79 -5.95 0.80
C ARG A 95 -11.71 -4.79 0.40
N GLY A 96 -11.55 -4.27 -0.81
CA GLY A 96 -12.36 -3.16 -1.32
C GLY A 96 -13.83 -3.52 -1.48
N GLU A 97 -14.12 -4.68 -2.06
CA GLU A 97 -15.48 -5.18 -2.27
C GLU A 97 -16.23 -5.44 -0.96
N SER A 98 -15.54 -5.97 0.06
CA SER A 98 -16.13 -6.17 1.38
C SER A 98 -16.58 -4.86 2.04
N GLU A 99 -15.74 -3.82 1.97
CA GLU A 99 -16.06 -2.50 2.52
C GLU A 99 -17.22 -1.84 1.76
N ILE A 100 -17.18 -1.87 0.42
CA ILE A 100 -18.24 -1.35 -0.44
C ILE A 100 -19.56 -2.09 -0.18
N GLY A 101 -19.53 -3.42 -0.13
CA GLY A 101 -20.72 -4.25 0.09
C GLY A 101 -21.36 -4.04 1.48
N ARG A 102 -20.59 -3.62 2.49
CA ARG A 102 -21.15 -3.18 3.79
C ARG A 102 -21.93 -1.87 3.64
N LEU A 103 -21.37 -0.88 2.95
CA LEU A 103 -22.02 0.42 2.75
C LEU A 103 -23.24 0.31 1.83
N GLU A 104 -23.19 -0.53 0.80
CA GLU A 104 -24.33 -0.77 -0.08
C GLU A 104 -25.51 -1.41 0.67
N ARG A 105 -25.26 -2.31 1.63
CA ARG A 105 -26.28 -2.82 2.54
C ARG A 105 -26.92 -1.71 3.37
N THR A 106 -26.11 -0.88 4.02
CA THR A 106 -26.59 0.27 4.80
C THR A 106 -27.41 1.25 3.94
N LEU A 107 -26.97 1.49 2.70
CA LEU A 107 -27.68 2.35 1.76
C LEU A 107 -29.06 1.80 1.40
N ARG A 108 -29.18 0.48 1.19
CA ARG A 108 -30.48 -0.17 0.94
C ARG A 108 -31.43 0.03 2.12
N ASP A 109 -30.97 -0.25 3.33
CA ASP A 109 -31.79 -0.09 4.55
C ASP A 109 -32.27 1.37 4.73
N GLN A 110 -31.38 2.34 4.46
CA GLN A 110 -31.72 3.76 4.53
C GLN A 110 -32.74 4.18 3.46
N LYS A 111 -32.62 3.65 2.23
CA LYS A 111 -33.59 3.92 1.14
C LYS A 111 -34.96 3.34 1.47
N GLU A 112 -35.02 2.15 2.03
CA GLU A 112 -36.29 1.57 2.49
C GLU A 112 -36.91 2.37 3.64
N ALA A 113 -36.12 2.79 4.63
CA ALA A 113 -36.58 3.65 5.71
C ALA A 113 -37.11 4.99 5.19
N LEU A 114 -36.44 5.58 4.20
CA LEU A 114 -36.89 6.81 3.53
C LEU A 114 -38.24 6.61 2.82
N LYS A 115 -38.41 5.49 2.12
CA LYS A 115 -39.69 5.14 1.47
C LYS A 115 -40.84 5.07 2.48
N ARG A 116 -40.65 4.36 3.60
CA ARG A 116 -41.65 4.27 4.68
C ARG A 116 -41.98 5.64 5.29
N LEU A 117 -40.98 6.51 5.44
CA LEU A 117 -41.19 7.88 5.91
C LEU A 117 -42.04 8.71 4.93
N ARG A 118 -41.79 8.59 3.62
CA ARG A 118 -42.58 9.29 2.59
C ARG A 118 -44.03 8.82 2.58
N GLU A 119 -44.26 7.51 2.61
CA GLU A 119 -45.60 6.91 2.72
C GLU A 119 -46.33 7.39 3.99
N SER A 120 -45.60 7.48 5.11
CA SER A 120 -46.14 8.01 6.37
C SER A 120 -46.57 9.48 6.27
N VAL A 121 -45.80 10.33 5.57
CA VAL A 121 -46.16 11.73 5.34
C VAL A 121 -47.45 11.85 4.54
N GLU A 122 -47.54 11.13 3.42
CA GLU A 122 -48.73 11.14 2.55
C GLU A 122 -49.96 10.64 3.29
N ARG A 123 -49.84 9.51 4.01
CA ARG A 123 -50.92 8.93 4.79
C ARG A 123 -51.42 9.88 5.87
N ASN A 124 -50.54 10.44 6.69
CA ASN A 124 -50.96 11.35 7.77
C ASN A 124 -51.61 12.63 7.22
N ARG A 125 -51.11 13.17 6.09
CA ARG A 125 -51.73 14.33 5.45
C ARG A 125 -53.14 13.99 4.93
N ARG A 126 -53.29 12.84 4.26
CA ARG A 126 -54.58 12.35 3.77
C ARG A 126 -55.60 12.19 4.91
N LEU A 127 -55.21 11.57 6.03
CA LEU A 127 -56.10 11.42 7.19
C LEU A 127 -56.52 12.77 7.77
N GLY A 128 -55.59 13.73 7.88
CA GLY A 128 -55.91 15.09 8.30
C GLY A 128 -56.91 15.78 7.35
N ASP A 129 -56.69 15.67 6.04
CA ASP A 129 -57.56 16.26 5.01
C ASP A 129 -58.97 15.63 5.05
N THR A 130 -59.07 14.31 5.27
CA THR A 130 -60.36 13.61 5.41
C THR A 130 -61.11 14.07 6.67
N ILE A 131 -60.42 14.26 7.80
CA ILE A 131 -61.05 14.78 9.03
C ILE A 131 -61.61 16.18 8.79
N TYR A 132 -60.88 17.06 8.09
CA TYR A 132 -61.38 18.41 7.77
C TYR A 132 -62.55 18.40 6.80
N ARG A 133 -62.57 17.47 5.83
CA ARG A 133 -63.68 17.34 4.88
C ARG A 133 -64.98 16.91 5.56
N HIS A 134 -64.90 16.01 6.54
CA HIS A 134 -66.03 15.47 7.31
C HIS A 134 -66.12 16.06 8.72
N LEU A 135 -65.68 17.32 8.87
CA LEU A 135 -65.49 17.93 10.19
C LEU A 135 -66.81 18.04 10.97
N ASN A 136 -67.89 18.38 10.30
CA ASN A 136 -69.19 18.61 10.93
C ASN A 136 -69.80 17.30 11.43
N GLU A 137 -69.73 16.26 10.60
CA GLU A 137 -70.24 14.93 10.90
C GLU A 137 -69.45 14.28 12.04
N LEU A 138 -68.13 14.35 12.00
CA LEU A 138 -67.27 13.85 13.07
C LEU A 138 -67.47 14.63 14.37
N LYS A 139 -67.66 15.95 14.29
CA LYS A 139 -67.96 16.77 15.47
C LYS A 139 -69.28 16.35 16.10
N ALA A 140 -70.34 16.21 15.31
CA ALA A 140 -71.64 15.72 15.77
C ALA A 140 -71.53 14.32 16.40
N LEU A 141 -70.72 13.42 15.83
CA LEU A 141 -70.47 12.09 16.39
C LEU A 141 -69.82 12.17 17.78
N THR A 142 -68.73 12.93 17.90
CA THR A 142 -68.00 13.08 19.16
C THR A 142 -68.83 13.76 20.24
N GLU A 143 -69.61 14.80 19.89
CA GLU A 143 -70.51 15.50 20.80
C GLU A 143 -71.67 14.60 21.26
N ARG A 144 -72.21 13.77 20.37
CA ARG A 144 -73.23 12.77 20.70
C ARG A 144 -72.72 11.75 21.72
N ILE A 145 -71.55 11.15 21.45
CA ILE A 145 -70.91 10.17 22.34
C ILE A 145 -70.66 10.78 23.73
N MET A 146 -70.03 11.95 23.78
CA MET A 146 -69.68 12.62 25.04
C MET A 146 -70.92 13.24 25.73
N GLY A 147 -71.97 13.56 24.98
CA GLY A 147 -73.26 14.01 25.50
C GLY A 147 -73.99 12.90 26.24
N GLU A 148 -74.14 11.73 25.63
CA GLU A 148 -74.72 10.54 26.27
C GLU A 148 -73.91 10.11 27.50
N LYS A 149 -72.58 10.18 27.43
CA LYS A 149 -71.76 9.86 28.59
C LYS A 149 -71.98 10.82 29.75
N ARG A 150 -72.11 12.13 29.48
CA ARG A 150 -72.43 13.15 30.50
C ARG A 150 -73.80 12.98 31.14
N ARG A 151 -74.76 12.37 30.43
CA ARG A 151 -76.09 12.00 30.95
C ARG A 151 -76.08 10.75 31.84
N GLY A 152 -74.92 10.14 32.06
CA GLY A 152 -74.75 9.00 32.96
C GLY A 152 -74.85 7.63 32.30
N ARG A 153 -74.95 7.53 30.96
CA ARG A 153 -75.01 6.23 30.29
C ARG A 153 -73.71 5.43 30.42
N GLU A 154 -73.86 4.11 30.45
CA GLU A 154 -72.77 3.14 30.38
C GLU A 154 -72.16 3.12 28.98
N TRP A 155 -70.85 2.88 28.86
CA TRP A 155 -70.17 2.86 27.56
C TRP A 155 -70.69 1.76 26.63
N SER A 156 -71.06 0.62 27.19
CA SER A 156 -71.63 -0.52 26.47
C SER A 156 -72.97 -0.17 25.80
N GLU A 157 -73.81 0.62 26.47
CA GLU A 157 -75.09 1.09 25.93
C GLU A 157 -74.90 2.10 24.80
N ILE A 158 -73.94 3.02 24.95
CA ILE A 158 -73.59 4.02 23.95
C ILE A 158 -73.09 3.32 22.67
N ILE A 159 -72.18 2.34 22.82
CA ILE A 159 -71.64 1.56 21.69
C ILE A 159 -72.76 0.80 20.98
N ARG A 160 -73.64 0.11 21.72
CA ARG A 160 -74.76 -0.64 21.12
C ARG A 160 -75.70 0.26 20.32
N SER A 161 -76.04 1.44 20.85
CA SER A 161 -76.87 2.41 20.13
C SER A 161 -76.21 2.92 18.85
N LEU A 162 -74.90 3.19 18.87
CA LEU A 162 -74.15 3.62 17.68
C LEU A 162 -74.11 2.53 16.60
N GLU A 163 -73.94 1.27 17.00
CA GLU A 163 -73.94 0.12 16.09
C GLU A 163 -75.32 -0.11 15.44
N GLU A 164 -76.40 0.05 16.19
CA GLU A 164 -77.77 -0.07 15.65
C GLU A 164 -78.08 1.03 14.63
N GLU A 165 -77.67 2.27 14.90
CA GLU A 165 -77.83 3.39 13.98
C GLU A 165 -76.91 3.27 12.76
N LYS A 166 -75.69 2.73 12.92
CA LYS A 166 -74.81 2.40 11.80
C LYS A 166 -75.47 1.39 10.86
N LYS A 167 -76.14 0.36 11.40
CA LYS A 167 -76.91 -0.62 10.58
C LYS A 167 -78.06 0.03 9.82
N ARG A 168 -78.65 1.10 10.37
CA ARG A 168 -79.67 1.92 9.72
C ARG A 168 -79.09 2.98 8.77
N MET A 169 -77.76 3.05 8.64
CA MET A 169 -77.02 4.00 7.83
C MET A 169 -77.26 5.48 8.22
N GLU A 170 -77.47 5.73 9.51
CA GLU A 170 -77.73 7.09 10.02
C GLU A 170 -76.45 7.89 10.25
N ILE A 171 -76.41 9.14 9.76
CA ILE A 171 -75.29 10.08 9.98
C ILE A 171 -75.55 10.82 11.30
N PRO A 172 -74.57 10.91 12.23
CA PRO A 172 -73.14 10.64 12.03
C PRO A 172 -72.65 9.25 12.46
N SER A 173 -73.54 8.39 12.97
CA SER A 173 -73.23 7.04 13.50
C SER A 173 -72.69 6.07 12.45
N LEU A 174 -72.96 6.31 11.16
CA LEU A 174 -72.42 5.58 10.02
C LEU A 174 -70.89 5.48 10.05
N TYR A 175 -70.21 6.54 10.51
CA TYR A 175 -68.75 6.60 10.55
C TYR A 175 -68.14 5.85 11.74
N PHE A 176 -68.93 5.43 12.72
CA PHE A 176 -68.45 4.71 13.91
C PHE A 176 -67.88 3.34 13.53
N GLU A 177 -66.68 3.00 14.02
CA GLU A 177 -66.10 1.66 13.83
C GLU A 177 -65.88 0.94 15.16
N SER A 178 -65.18 1.59 16.10
CA SER A 178 -65.03 1.09 17.46
C SER A 178 -64.69 2.21 18.44
N LEU A 179 -64.87 1.96 19.73
CA LEU A 179 -64.52 2.89 20.79
C LEU A 179 -63.80 2.12 21.89
N ASN A 180 -62.61 2.59 22.28
CA ASN A 180 -61.90 2.10 23.46
C ASN A 180 -62.20 3.02 24.65
N PRO A 181 -63.00 2.58 25.64
CA PRO A 181 -63.40 3.44 26.75
C PRO A 181 -62.28 3.78 27.73
N LYS A 182 -61.22 2.95 27.82
CA LYS A 182 -60.09 3.19 28.74
C LYS A 182 -59.25 4.37 28.26
N ASP A 183 -58.96 4.38 26.96
CA ASP A 183 -58.10 5.39 26.34
C ASP A 183 -58.89 6.57 25.78
N LEU A 184 -60.24 6.47 25.74
CA LEU A 184 -61.15 7.43 25.10
C LEU A 184 -60.82 7.67 23.63
N MET A 185 -60.40 6.60 22.95
CA MET A 185 -60.05 6.61 21.53
C MET A 185 -61.19 6.06 20.70
N LEU A 186 -61.77 6.91 19.86
CA LEU A 186 -62.77 6.57 18.87
C LEU A 186 -62.09 6.24 17.53
N GLU A 187 -62.35 5.06 16.98
CA GLU A 187 -62.02 4.73 15.60
C GLU A 187 -63.23 5.00 14.70
N VAL A 188 -63.01 5.77 13.64
CA VAL A 188 -63.99 6.05 12.60
C VAL A 188 -63.51 5.54 11.26
N LEU A 189 -64.42 5.07 10.42
CA LEU A 189 -64.17 4.67 9.03
C LEU A 189 -64.82 5.70 8.10
N VAL A 190 -64.00 6.51 7.45
CA VAL A 190 -64.46 7.60 6.57
C VAL A 190 -63.75 7.47 5.23
N GLU A 191 -64.51 7.39 4.13
CA GLU A 191 -63.97 7.19 2.77
C GLU A 191 -63.02 5.97 2.65
N GLY A 192 -63.28 4.91 3.42
CA GLY A 192 -62.44 3.71 3.46
C GLY A 192 -61.15 3.83 4.28
N GLU A 193 -60.89 4.99 4.89
CA GLU A 193 -59.74 5.23 5.76
C GLU A 193 -60.16 5.11 7.24
N LYS A 194 -59.40 4.30 8.01
CA LYS A 194 -59.57 4.19 9.46
C LYS A 194 -58.81 5.30 10.16
N ILE A 195 -59.53 6.13 10.92
CA ILE A 195 -59.01 7.32 11.61
C ILE A 195 -59.27 7.17 13.10
N GLN A 196 -58.25 7.43 13.91
CA GLN A 196 -58.38 7.48 15.36
C GLN A 196 -58.55 8.93 15.84
N LEU A 197 -59.56 9.16 16.68
CA LEU A 197 -59.90 10.43 17.30
C LEU A 197 -59.85 10.28 18.83
N ASP A 198 -59.10 11.15 19.49
CA ASP A 198 -59.10 11.29 20.94
C ASP A 198 -60.31 12.13 21.37
N LEU A 199 -61.26 11.52 22.08
CA LEU A 199 -62.49 12.19 22.53
C LEU A 199 -62.25 13.27 23.59
N ARG A 200 -61.04 13.37 24.16
CA ARG A 200 -60.65 14.44 25.10
C ARG A 200 -60.33 15.75 24.36
N ARG A 201 -60.22 15.69 23.03
CA ARG A 201 -59.83 16.81 22.16
C ARG A 201 -60.93 17.10 21.16
N SER A 202 -60.94 18.31 20.64
CA SER A 202 -61.79 18.66 19.50
C SER A 202 -61.38 17.89 18.23
N VAL A 203 -62.31 17.76 17.28
CA VAL A 203 -62.02 17.12 15.99
C VAL A 203 -60.95 17.90 15.21
N GLN A 204 -60.94 19.23 15.33
CA GLN A 204 -59.92 20.09 14.74
C GLN A 204 -58.52 19.83 15.34
N GLU A 205 -58.43 19.68 16.66
CA GLU A 205 -57.16 19.32 17.32
C GLU A 205 -56.69 17.92 16.91
N ASN A 206 -57.61 16.97 16.75
CA ASN A 206 -57.29 15.65 16.23
C ASN A 206 -56.72 15.72 14.81
N ALA A 207 -57.34 16.50 13.91
CA ALA A 207 -56.81 16.75 12.57
C ALA A 207 -55.39 17.36 12.62
N ALA A 208 -55.18 18.36 13.47
CA ALA A 208 -53.89 19.03 13.65
C ALA A 208 -52.79 18.05 14.11
N ILE A 209 -53.10 17.03 14.91
CA ILE A 209 -52.14 15.99 15.30
C ILE A 209 -51.63 15.22 14.07
N TYR A 210 -52.51 14.86 13.13
CA TYR A 210 -52.10 14.18 11.90
C TYR A 210 -51.21 15.06 11.02
N TYR A 211 -51.53 16.36 10.86
CA TYR A 211 -50.63 17.28 10.15
C TYR A 211 -49.28 17.46 10.85
N GLU A 212 -49.25 17.54 12.18
CA GLU A 212 -48.01 17.64 12.93
C GLU A 212 -47.19 16.33 12.84
N ARG A 213 -47.82 15.16 12.81
CA ARG A 213 -47.16 13.88 12.51
C ARG A 213 -46.54 13.90 11.11
N ALA A 214 -47.28 14.36 10.10
CA ALA A 214 -46.78 14.50 8.73
C ALA A 214 -45.59 15.46 8.65
N LYS A 215 -45.68 16.62 9.32
CA LYS A 215 -44.61 17.63 9.37
C LYS A 215 -43.36 17.11 10.08
N LYS A 216 -43.51 16.38 11.19
CA LYS A 216 -42.41 15.72 11.90
C LYS A 216 -41.74 14.67 11.02
N ALA A 217 -42.50 13.83 10.33
CA ALA A 217 -41.97 12.85 9.38
C ALA A 217 -41.24 13.54 8.21
N LYS A 218 -41.80 14.63 7.66
CA LYS A 218 -41.17 15.44 6.60
C LYS A 218 -39.83 16.05 7.02
N ARG A 219 -39.70 16.51 8.26
CA ARG A 219 -38.40 16.98 8.80
C ARG A 219 -37.36 15.85 8.85
N LYS A 220 -37.78 14.62 9.17
CA LYS A 220 -36.89 13.44 9.18
C LYS A 220 -36.43 13.04 7.77
N ILE A 221 -37.27 13.21 6.74
CA ILE A 221 -36.93 12.94 5.33
C ILE A 221 -35.67 13.70 4.91
N SER A 222 -35.62 15.01 5.15
CA SER A 222 -34.45 15.83 4.75
C SER A 222 -33.15 15.36 5.41
N GLY A 223 -33.21 14.92 6.67
CA GLY A 223 -32.06 14.34 7.37
C GLY A 223 -31.63 12.99 6.77
N ALA A 224 -32.59 12.13 6.44
CA ALA A 224 -32.36 10.83 5.83
C ALA A 224 -31.78 10.96 4.41
N GLU A 225 -32.27 11.89 3.59
CA GLU A 225 -31.74 12.18 2.25
C GLU A 225 -30.29 12.65 2.30
N LYS A 226 -29.95 13.54 3.24
CA LYS A 226 -28.56 13.95 3.47
C LYS A 226 -27.66 12.79 3.90
N ALA A 227 -28.17 11.89 4.74
CA ALA A 227 -27.41 10.70 5.16
C ALA A 227 -27.15 9.76 3.97
N ILE A 228 -28.17 9.49 3.16
CA ILE A 228 -28.08 8.68 1.93
C ILE A 228 -27.05 9.27 0.97
N SER A 229 -27.14 10.58 0.68
CA SER A 229 -26.21 11.25 -0.22
C SER A 229 -24.75 11.15 0.25
N LYS A 230 -24.50 11.26 1.57
CA LYS A 230 -23.16 11.05 2.13
C LYS A 230 -22.65 9.63 1.92
N VAL A 231 -23.50 8.63 2.12
CA VAL A 231 -23.14 7.21 1.92
C VAL A 231 -22.86 6.94 0.43
N GLU A 232 -23.70 7.46 -0.48
CA GLU A 232 -23.50 7.33 -1.93
C GLU A 232 -22.18 7.96 -2.39
N ALA A 233 -21.88 9.18 -1.93
CA ALA A 233 -20.61 9.84 -2.20
C ALA A 233 -19.41 9.02 -1.67
N LYS A 234 -19.55 8.40 -0.49
CA LYS A 234 -18.51 7.56 0.09
C LYS A 234 -18.27 6.28 -0.72
N ILE A 235 -19.33 5.63 -1.18
CA ILE A 235 -19.24 4.45 -2.05
C ILE A 235 -18.53 4.81 -3.36
N ALA A 236 -18.89 5.94 -3.98
CA ALA A 236 -18.25 6.40 -5.21
C ALA A 236 -16.75 6.68 -5.02
N GLU A 237 -16.38 7.33 -3.91
CA GLU A 237 -14.98 7.59 -3.56
C GLU A 237 -14.20 6.28 -3.39
N LEU A 238 -14.76 5.30 -2.66
CA LEU A 238 -14.12 4.01 -2.44
C LEU A 238 -13.98 3.20 -3.73
N LYS A 239 -14.99 3.22 -4.62
CA LYS A 239 -14.90 2.58 -5.95
C LYS A 239 -13.76 3.17 -6.78
N ARG A 240 -13.59 4.50 -6.75
CA ARG A 240 -12.47 5.17 -7.44
C ARG A 240 -11.11 4.74 -6.85
N ARG A 241 -10.96 4.79 -5.52
CA ARG A 241 -9.71 4.38 -4.85
C ARG A 241 -9.39 2.91 -5.08
N LEU A 242 -10.40 2.04 -5.09
CA LEU A 242 -10.23 0.62 -5.37
C LEU A 242 -9.68 0.42 -6.77
N ARG A 243 -10.23 1.12 -7.78
CA ARG A 243 -9.71 1.07 -9.15
C ARG A 243 -8.23 1.50 -9.22
N GLU A 244 -7.89 2.63 -8.61
CA GLU A 244 -6.51 3.12 -8.55
C GLU A 244 -5.57 2.11 -7.86
N SER A 245 -6.04 1.50 -6.77
CA SER A 245 -5.26 0.51 -6.01
C SER A 245 -5.09 -0.82 -6.78
N LEU A 246 -6.09 -1.21 -7.58
CA LEU A 246 -6.00 -2.38 -8.46
C LEU A 246 -5.04 -2.15 -9.62
N GLU A 247 -5.05 -0.95 -10.22
CA GLU A 247 -4.08 -0.56 -11.24
C GLU A 247 -2.64 -0.59 -10.66
N GLU A 248 -2.43 -0.11 -9.44
CA GLU A 248 -1.13 -0.18 -8.75
C GLU A 248 -0.73 -1.62 -8.36
N ALA A 249 -1.70 -2.45 -7.97
CA ALA A 249 -1.45 -3.84 -7.63
C ALA A 249 -1.04 -4.68 -8.86
N GLN A 250 -1.52 -4.31 -10.05
CA GLN A 250 -1.18 -4.93 -11.33
C GLN A 250 0.19 -4.52 -11.88
N GLU A 251 0.84 -3.48 -11.31
CA GLU A 251 2.20 -3.12 -11.73
C GLU A 251 3.19 -4.26 -11.36
N PRO A 252 3.99 -4.76 -12.32
CA PRO A 252 4.94 -5.82 -12.04
C PRO A 252 6.01 -5.34 -11.05
N PRO A 253 6.50 -6.23 -10.16
CA PRO A 253 7.57 -5.89 -9.25
C PRO A 253 8.81 -5.47 -10.06
N ARG A 254 9.45 -4.38 -9.63
CA ARG A 254 10.67 -3.90 -10.28
C ARG A 254 11.76 -4.98 -10.16
N LYS A 255 12.34 -5.37 -11.30
CA LYS A 255 13.54 -6.22 -11.32
C LYS A 255 14.65 -5.49 -10.56
N VAL A 256 15.02 -6.01 -9.39
CA VAL A 256 16.13 -5.46 -8.63
C VAL A 256 17.40 -5.87 -9.37
N ALA A 257 18.10 -4.89 -9.96
CA ALA A 257 19.38 -5.15 -10.62
C ALA A 257 20.30 -5.94 -9.68
N LYS A 258 20.98 -6.97 -10.20
CA LYS A 258 21.96 -7.76 -9.44
C LYS A 258 22.93 -6.78 -8.77
N ARG A 259 22.88 -6.73 -7.44
CA ARG A 259 23.76 -5.85 -6.68
C ARG A 259 25.17 -6.37 -6.84
N GLU A 260 26.06 -5.48 -7.28
CA GLU A 260 27.47 -5.81 -7.33
C GLU A 260 27.97 -6.12 -5.91
N TRP A 261 28.95 -7.02 -5.79
CA TRP A 261 29.45 -7.48 -4.49
C TRP A 261 29.91 -6.33 -3.58
N TYR A 262 30.35 -5.22 -4.18
CA TYR A 262 30.82 -4.03 -3.48
C TYR A 262 29.69 -3.14 -2.95
N GLU A 263 28.44 -3.34 -3.39
CA GLU A 263 27.30 -2.50 -2.99
C GLU A 263 26.87 -2.70 -1.53
N LYS A 264 27.42 -3.71 -0.85
CA LYS A 264 27.30 -3.85 0.61
C LYS A 264 28.19 -2.89 1.39
N PHE A 265 29.17 -2.27 0.74
CA PHE A 265 30.07 -1.27 1.30
C PHE A 265 29.64 0.15 0.89
N ARG A 266 30.35 1.18 1.36
CA ARG A 266 30.35 2.50 0.70
C ARG A 266 31.18 2.35 -0.57
N TRP A 267 30.71 2.89 -1.68
CA TRP A 267 31.44 2.74 -2.94
C TRP A 267 31.16 3.90 -3.87
N PHE A 268 32.13 4.18 -4.74
CA PHE A 268 31.96 5.03 -5.91
C PHE A 268 33.01 4.66 -6.97
N HIS A 269 32.82 5.14 -8.19
CA HIS A 269 33.87 5.12 -9.21
C HIS A 269 34.51 6.50 -9.26
N SER A 270 35.84 6.56 -9.16
CA SER A 270 36.58 7.81 -9.27
C SER A 270 36.39 8.44 -10.65
N SER A 271 36.77 9.71 -10.77
CA SER A 271 36.74 10.40 -12.08
C SER A 271 37.62 9.73 -13.14
N ASP A 272 38.63 8.97 -12.71
CA ASP A 272 39.54 8.21 -13.57
C ASP A 272 39.08 6.75 -13.77
N GLY A 273 37.91 6.36 -13.24
CA GLY A 273 37.29 5.05 -13.46
C GLY A 273 37.68 3.96 -12.45
N PHE A 274 38.49 4.26 -11.43
CA PHE A 274 38.85 3.30 -10.40
C PHE A 274 37.69 3.04 -9.44
N LEU A 275 37.49 1.78 -9.05
CA LEU A 275 36.52 1.43 -8.03
C LEU A 275 37.11 1.76 -6.64
N VAL A 276 36.41 2.59 -5.89
CA VAL A 276 36.78 2.96 -4.52
C VAL A 276 35.72 2.43 -3.57
N ILE A 277 36.15 1.74 -2.51
CA ILE A 277 35.27 1.01 -1.58
C ILE A 277 35.65 1.37 -0.15
N GLY A 278 34.69 1.76 0.69
CA GLY A 278 34.89 2.04 2.11
C GLY A 278 33.95 1.23 3.01
N GLY A 279 34.41 0.81 4.19
CA GLY A 279 33.52 0.15 5.14
C GLY A 279 32.40 1.07 5.64
N ARG A 280 31.29 0.47 6.08
CA ARG A 280 30.14 1.19 6.66
C ARG A 280 30.23 1.28 8.18
N ASP A 281 30.90 0.30 8.78
CA ASP A 281 31.06 0.08 10.21
C ASP A 281 32.34 -0.75 10.47
N ALA A 282 32.64 -1.02 11.74
CA ALA A 282 33.81 -1.79 12.15
C ALA A 282 33.86 -3.21 11.57
N SER A 283 32.71 -3.90 11.47
CA SER A 283 32.63 -5.27 10.95
C SER A 283 32.90 -5.32 9.45
N THR A 284 32.33 -4.38 8.70
CA THR A 284 32.53 -4.26 7.25
C THR A 284 33.92 -3.74 6.92
N ASN A 285 34.53 -2.85 7.72
CA ASN A 285 35.94 -2.49 7.62
C ASN A 285 36.84 -3.74 7.72
N GLU A 286 36.57 -4.61 8.70
CA GLU A 286 37.35 -5.83 8.88
C GLU A 286 37.22 -6.77 7.67
N VAL A 287 36.00 -7.00 7.19
CA VAL A 287 35.75 -7.83 6.01
C VAL A 287 36.43 -7.24 4.77
N LEU A 288 36.35 -5.92 4.59
CA LEU A 288 36.95 -5.21 3.46
C LEU A 288 38.47 -5.41 3.43
N ILE A 289 39.16 -5.15 4.54
CA ILE A 289 40.62 -5.28 4.62
C ILE A 289 41.07 -6.74 4.56
N ARG A 290 40.39 -7.68 5.23
CA ARG A 290 40.87 -9.07 5.30
C ARG A 290 40.53 -9.91 4.08
N ARG A 291 39.39 -9.67 3.44
CA ARG A 291 38.91 -10.51 2.31
C ARG A 291 39.07 -9.85 0.95
N TYR A 292 39.03 -8.53 0.89
CA TYR A 292 38.94 -7.81 -0.38
C TYR A 292 40.15 -6.91 -0.66
N MET A 293 41.13 -6.78 0.23
CA MET A 293 42.36 -6.02 -0.05
C MET A 293 43.34 -6.85 -0.86
N GLU A 294 43.83 -6.31 -1.98
CA GLU A 294 44.87 -6.91 -2.81
C GLU A 294 46.24 -6.23 -2.59
N PRO A 295 47.36 -6.91 -2.87
CA PRO A 295 48.71 -6.38 -2.57
C PRO A 295 49.08 -5.06 -3.25
N LYS A 296 48.41 -4.71 -4.37
CA LYS A 296 48.64 -3.49 -5.14
C LYS A 296 47.58 -2.41 -4.91
N ASP A 297 46.60 -2.67 -4.03
CA ASP A 297 45.57 -1.68 -3.70
C ASP A 297 46.17 -0.49 -2.92
N VAL A 298 45.43 0.61 -2.78
CA VAL A 298 45.81 1.73 -1.90
C VAL A 298 44.81 1.82 -0.76
N VAL A 299 45.31 1.91 0.47
CA VAL A 299 44.48 1.98 1.68
C VAL A 299 44.48 3.40 2.23
N LEU A 300 43.31 3.96 2.52
CA LEU A 300 43.13 5.29 3.09
C LEU A 300 42.35 5.21 4.40
N HIS A 301 42.72 6.06 5.35
CA HIS A 301 42.03 6.20 6.63
C HIS A 301 42.27 7.59 7.22
N ALA A 302 41.27 8.12 7.93
CA ALA A 302 41.38 9.41 8.62
C ALA A 302 41.77 9.18 10.09
N ASP A 303 42.60 10.05 10.68
CA ASP A 303 43.05 9.87 12.07
C ASP A 303 42.00 10.35 13.09
N ILE A 304 40.80 9.76 13.01
CA ILE A 304 39.66 10.07 13.85
C ILE A 304 38.78 8.82 14.04
N PRO A 305 38.20 8.62 15.24
CA PRO A 305 37.30 7.50 15.47
C PRO A 305 36.12 7.46 14.49
N GLY A 306 35.75 6.25 14.06
CA GLY A 306 34.63 6.04 13.14
C GLY A 306 34.93 6.37 11.68
N ALA A 307 36.14 6.77 11.33
CA ALA A 307 36.57 6.83 9.94
C ALA A 307 36.50 5.43 9.30
N PRO A 308 36.04 5.33 8.03
CA PRO A 308 36.06 4.09 7.31
C PRO A 308 37.49 3.79 6.82
N PHE A 309 37.84 2.51 6.76
CA PHE A 309 38.94 2.10 5.89
C PHE A 309 38.44 2.13 4.46
N VAL A 310 39.17 2.82 3.58
CA VAL A 310 38.85 2.97 2.15
C VAL A 310 39.94 2.31 1.32
N LEU A 311 39.53 1.50 0.34
CA LEU A 311 40.39 0.84 -0.64
C LEU A 311 40.16 1.41 -2.03
N ILE A 312 41.24 1.75 -2.72
CA ILE A 312 41.23 1.99 -4.16
C ILE A 312 41.65 0.69 -4.83
N LYS A 313 40.76 0.13 -5.66
CA LYS A 313 41.04 -1.05 -6.48
C LYS A 313 41.87 -0.66 -7.70
N THR A 314 43.18 -0.83 -7.61
CA THR A 314 44.13 -0.31 -8.62
C THR A 314 44.23 -1.18 -9.86
N ARG A 315 43.90 -2.47 -9.75
CA ARG A 315 44.11 -3.48 -10.82
C ARG A 315 45.56 -3.53 -11.32
N GLY A 316 46.51 -3.04 -10.50
CA GLY A 316 47.92 -2.95 -10.84
C GLY A 316 48.34 -1.70 -11.62
N GLU A 317 47.43 -0.76 -11.89
CA GLU A 317 47.72 0.52 -12.55
C GLU A 317 48.15 1.60 -11.54
N LYS A 318 48.86 2.64 -12.04
CA LYS A 318 49.28 3.79 -11.22
C LYS A 318 48.07 4.69 -10.95
N VAL A 319 47.74 4.88 -9.67
CA VAL A 319 46.60 5.71 -9.26
C VAL A 319 46.94 7.20 -9.39
N PRO A 320 46.14 7.99 -10.14
CA PRO A 320 46.30 9.44 -10.21
C PRO A 320 46.04 10.12 -8.86
N GLU A 321 46.70 11.25 -8.59
CA GLU A 321 46.51 12.03 -7.35
C GLU A 321 45.06 12.46 -7.15
N ARG A 322 44.33 12.73 -8.24
CA ARG A 322 42.90 13.04 -8.22
C ARG A 322 42.08 11.91 -7.60
N THR A 323 42.27 10.67 -8.05
CA THR A 323 41.59 9.50 -7.49
C THR A 323 41.95 9.30 -6.01
N ILE A 324 43.20 9.53 -5.62
CA ILE A 324 43.61 9.49 -4.21
C ILE A 324 42.86 10.56 -3.40
N ARG A 325 42.77 11.79 -3.90
CA ARG A 325 42.06 12.90 -3.25
C ARG A 325 40.57 12.62 -3.12
N GLU A 326 39.92 12.08 -4.14
CA GLU A 326 38.52 11.68 -4.12
C GLU A 326 38.28 10.56 -3.08
N ALA A 327 39.12 9.52 -3.07
CA ALA A 327 39.02 8.45 -2.09
C ALA A 327 39.25 8.96 -0.65
N ALA A 328 40.18 9.90 -0.49
CA ALA A 328 40.45 10.53 0.78
C ALA A 328 39.26 11.38 1.25
N GLN A 329 38.60 12.10 0.34
CA GLN A 329 37.38 12.84 0.65
C GLN A 329 36.26 11.91 1.12
N LEU A 330 36.12 10.71 0.54
CA LEU A 330 35.19 9.70 1.05
C LEU A 330 35.53 9.33 2.50
N ALA A 331 36.79 9.04 2.81
CA ALA A 331 37.22 8.70 4.16
C ALA A 331 36.94 9.83 5.17
N ALA A 332 37.21 11.08 4.80
CA ALA A 332 36.94 12.26 5.62
C ALA A 332 35.43 12.47 5.85
N SER A 333 34.64 12.53 4.79
CA SER A 333 33.20 12.83 4.83
C SER A 333 32.38 11.75 5.55
N TYR A 334 32.82 10.50 5.52
CA TYR A 334 32.15 9.40 6.23
C TYR A 334 32.82 9.06 7.57
N SER A 335 33.62 9.97 8.13
CA SER A 335 34.17 9.88 9.48
C SER A 335 33.39 10.72 10.50
N ARG A 336 33.75 10.59 11.78
CA ARG A 336 33.12 11.37 12.86
C ARG A 336 33.27 12.88 12.67
N ALA A 337 34.23 13.35 11.87
CA ALA A 337 34.39 14.76 11.53
C ALA A 337 33.10 15.36 10.92
N TRP A 338 32.33 14.56 10.17
CA TRP A 338 31.02 14.97 9.65
C TRP A 338 29.99 15.18 10.76
N LYS A 339 29.96 14.27 11.74
CA LYS A 339 29.07 14.36 12.90
C LYS A 339 29.40 15.57 13.79
N GLU A 340 30.69 15.90 13.91
CA GLU A 340 31.18 17.05 14.68
C GLU A 340 31.17 18.37 13.87
N MET A 341 30.61 18.37 12.65
CA MET A 341 30.45 19.55 11.78
C MET A 341 31.76 20.25 11.39
N PHE A 342 32.84 19.49 11.20
CA PHE A 342 34.09 20.04 10.68
C PHE A 342 33.93 20.48 9.21
N THR A 343 34.65 21.52 8.81
CA THR A 343 34.64 22.03 7.42
C THR A 343 35.59 21.25 6.53
N SER A 344 36.74 20.86 7.06
CA SER A 344 37.74 20.05 6.37
C SER A 344 38.44 19.08 7.33
N PHE A 345 39.07 18.04 6.78
CA PHE A 345 39.85 17.09 7.56
C PHE A 345 41.01 16.50 6.75
N ASP A 346 42.02 15.99 7.46
CA ASP A 346 43.19 15.37 6.85
C ASP A 346 43.05 13.84 6.84
N VAL A 347 43.49 13.22 5.75
CA VAL A 347 43.44 11.77 5.57
C VAL A 347 44.80 11.29 5.10
N TYR A 348 45.23 10.13 5.58
CA TYR A 348 46.45 9.51 5.08
C TYR A 348 46.14 8.30 4.20
N TRP A 349 47.08 7.99 3.32
CA TRP A 349 47.09 6.77 2.54
C TRP A 349 48.40 6.01 2.71
N VAL A 350 48.31 4.68 2.62
CA VAL A 350 49.41 3.73 2.79
C VAL A 350 49.26 2.54 1.84
N SER A 351 50.35 1.79 1.69
CA SER A 351 50.34 0.50 0.99
C SER A 351 49.72 -0.61 1.86
N PRO A 352 49.14 -1.66 1.27
CA PRO A 352 48.52 -2.78 2.00
C PRO A 352 49.46 -3.45 3.01
N GLN A 353 50.76 -3.52 2.70
CA GLN A 353 51.79 -4.14 3.55
C GLN A 353 51.98 -3.40 4.89
N GLN A 354 51.57 -2.13 4.96
CA GLN A 354 51.65 -1.29 6.16
C GLN A 354 50.47 -1.52 7.13
N VAL A 355 49.40 -2.20 6.68
CA VAL A 355 48.17 -2.41 7.46
C VAL A 355 48.25 -3.77 8.15
N LYS A 356 48.35 -3.77 9.49
CA LYS A 356 48.47 -5.01 10.28
C LYS A 356 47.42 -5.06 11.39
N LYS A 357 46.98 -6.27 11.73
CA LYS A 357 46.01 -6.53 12.81
C LYS A 357 46.68 -6.91 14.15
N SER A 358 48.00 -6.79 14.23
CA SER A 358 48.76 -7.06 15.45
C SER A 358 49.07 -5.73 16.15
N PRO A 359 48.61 -5.52 17.40
CA PRO A 359 49.05 -4.37 18.18
C PRO A 359 50.51 -4.53 18.64
N PRO A 360 51.18 -3.44 19.05
CA PRO A 360 52.39 -3.52 19.87
C PRO A 360 52.14 -4.34 21.15
N SER A 361 53.19 -4.96 21.68
CA SER A 361 53.09 -5.86 22.84
C SER A 361 52.38 -5.20 24.03
N GLY A 362 51.27 -5.78 24.49
CA GLY A 362 50.52 -5.34 25.67
C GLY A 362 49.23 -4.58 25.39
N GLU A 363 48.94 -4.20 24.14
CA GLU A 363 47.70 -3.49 23.78
C GLU A 363 46.67 -4.42 23.12
N TYR A 364 45.38 -4.10 23.24
CA TYR A 364 44.28 -4.83 22.59
C TYR A 364 43.64 -3.97 21.50
N LEU A 365 43.58 -4.48 20.27
CA LEU A 365 42.89 -3.81 19.17
C LEU A 365 41.39 -4.08 19.22
N GLN A 366 40.60 -3.02 19.17
CA GLN A 366 39.15 -3.14 18.98
C GLN A 366 38.83 -3.80 17.63
N ARG A 367 37.68 -4.47 17.56
CA ARG A 367 37.18 -5.07 16.32
C ARG A 367 37.06 -4.00 15.23
N GLY A 368 37.59 -4.28 14.04
CA GLY A 368 37.62 -3.34 12.91
C GLY A 368 38.75 -2.30 12.92
N ALA A 369 39.61 -2.28 13.95
CA ALA A 369 40.82 -1.46 13.99
C ALA A 369 42.02 -2.20 13.40
N PHE A 370 42.91 -1.44 12.75
CA PHE A 370 44.17 -1.93 12.20
C PHE A 370 45.29 -0.94 12.52
N MET A 371 46.47 -1.45 12.84
CA MET A 371 47.67 -0.66 13.05
C MET A 371 48.34 -0.36 11.72
N ILE A 372 48.78 0.88 11.56
CA ILE A 372 49.46 1.37 10.37
C ILE A 372 50.92 1.62 10.71
N TYR A 373 51.81 0.86 10.08
CA TYR A 373 53.25 0.94 10.30
C TYR A 373 53.96 1.69 9.16
N GLY A 374 55.09 2.33 9.47
CA GLY A 374 55.90 3.07 8.49
C GLY A 374 55.34 4.45 8.14
N ARG A 375 55.80 5.01 7.02
CA ARG A 375 55.48 6.39 6.61
C ARG A 375 54.05 6.50 6.09
N LYS A 376 53.29 7.46 6.63
CA LYS A 376 51.95 7.86 6.17
C LYS A 376 52.07 9.00 5.14
N ASN A 377 51.30 8.93 4.06
CA ASN A 377 51.21 10.00 3.06
C ASN A 377 49.92 10.77 3.27
N TYR A 378 49.99 12.07 3.57
CA TYR A 378 48.82 12.87 3.94
C TYR A 378 48.25 13.66 2.76
N VAL A 379 46.93 13.61 2.63
CA VAL A 379 46.12 14.52 1.81
C VAL A 379 45.42 15.46 2.77
N ARG A 380 45.73 16.75 2.67
CA ARG A 380 45.32 17.75 3.66
C ARG A 380 44.14 18.60 3.20
N HIS A 381 43.40 19.16 4.16
CA HIS A 381 42.32 20.12 3.97
C HIS A 381 41.23 19.60 3.00
N LEU A 382 40.82 18.34 3.15
CA LEU A 382 39.75 17.77 2.33
C LEU A 382 38.41 18.33 2.79
N PRO A 383 37.61 18.97 1.91
CA PRO A 383 36.32 19.48 2.30
C PRO A 383 35.35 18.33 2.57
N LEU A 384 34.58 18.42 3.65
CA LEU A 384 33.58 17.43 4.01
C LEU A 384 32.34 17.63 3.14
N GLU A 385 32.35 17.03 1.97
CA GLU A 385 31.27 17.08 1.00
C GLU A 385 31.00 15.70 0.42
N VAL A 386 29.74 15.44 0.12
CA VAL A 386 29.27 14.24 -0.59
C VAL A 386 28.25 14.67 -1.62
N ALA A 387 28.28 14.10 -2.82
CA ALA A 387 27.21 14.24 -3.78
C ALA A 387 26.38 12.96 -3.86
N ILE A 388 25.08 13.12 -4.10
CA ILE A 388 24.16 12.04 -4.46
C ILE A 388 23.57 12.39 -5.82
N GLY A 389 23.61 11.46 -6.76
CA GLY A 389 23.12 11.67 -8.12
C GLY A 389 22.46 10.43 -8.71
N ILE A 390 21.89 10.61 -9.89
CA ILE A 390 21.21 9.55 -10.63
C ILE A 390 21.94 9.30 -11.93
N LYS A 391 22.42 8.06 -12.10
CA LYS A 391 23.03 7.59 -13.34
C LYS A 391 21.97 6.87 -14.14
N ILE A 392 21.74 7.34 -15.36
CA ILE A 392 20.80 6.75 -16.32
C ILE A 392 21.61 5.85 -17.24
N ARG A 393 21.28 4.56 -17.32
CA ARG A 393 21.86 3.61 -18.29
C ARG A 393 20.71 2.91 -19.01
N GLY A 394 20.41 3.35 -20.24
CA GLY A 394 19.24 2.84 -20.97
C GLY A 394 17.95 3.12 -20.19
N SER A 395 17.20 2.06 -19.86
CA SER A 395 15.99 2.11 -19.05
C SER A 395 16.24 2.05 -17.53
N GLU A 396 17.48 1.81 -17.08
CA GLU A 396 17.79 1.65 -15.66
C GLU A 396 18.25 2.96 -15.00
N LEU A 397 17.67 3.25 -13.83
CA LEU A 397 18.07 4.36 -12.98
C LEU A 397 18.83 3.83 -11.76
N LYS A 398 20.07 4.26 -11.59
CA LYS A 398 20.91 3.90 -10.44
C LYS A 398 21.26 5.11 -9.61
N VAL A 399 20.95 5.07 -8.32
CA VAL A 399 21.41 6.07 -7.36
C VAL A 399 22.90 5.83 -7.09
N ILE A 400 23.70 6.87 -7.29
CA ILE A 400 25.13 6.88 -7.03
C ILE A 400 25.44 7.98 -6.02
N GLY A 401 26.47 7.78 -5.19
CA GLY A 401 26.91 8.81 -4.27
C GLY A 401 28.37 8.64 -3.89
N GLY A 402 29.01 9.74 -3.51
CA GLY A 402 30.45 9.79 -3.28
C GLY A 402 30.99 11.22 -3.35
N PRO A 403 32.30 11.39 -3.55
CA PRO A 403 32.94 12.69 -3.74
C PRO A 403 32.27 13.52 -4.85
N PRO A 404 32.01 14.83 -4.66
CA PRO A 404 31.31 15.64 -5.64
C PRO A 404 31.92 15.64 -7.04
N GLU A 405 33.25 15.67 -7.15
CA GLU A 405 33.93 15.65 -8.46
C GLU A 405 33.68 14.34 -9.22
N ALA A 406 33.78 13.20 -8.52
CA ALA A 406 33.56 11.88 -9.10
C ALA A 406 32.12 11.68 -9.58
N ILE A 407 31.13 12.16 -8.81
CA ILE A 407 29.72 12.06 -9.18
C ILE A 407 29.39 13.01 -10.34
N ALA A 408 29.92 14.23 -10.33
CA ALA A 408 29.72 15.20 -11.41
C ALA A 408 30.27 14.70 -12.76
N LYS A 409 31.32 13.87 -12.75
CA LYS A 409 31.86 13.24 -13.98
C LYS A 409 30.93 12.17 -14.55
N GLN A 410 30.09 11.54 -13.71
CA GLN A 410 29.22 10.44 -14.10
C GLN A 410 27.79 10.87 -14.43
N THR A 411 27.30 11.96 -13.85
CA THR A 411 25.95 12.46 -14.10
C THR A 411 25.85 13.98 -13.93
N LYS A 412 24.98 14.60 -14.73
CA LYS A 412 24.60 16.00 -14.57
C LYS A 412 23.52 16.20 -13.49
N ILE A 413 22.83 15.13 -13.11
CA ILE A 413 21.70 15.15 -12.18
C ILE A 413 22.22 14.70 -10.82
N TYR A 414 22.72 15.64 -10.04
CA TYR A 414 23.22 15.39 -8.69
C TYR A 414 23.00 16.58 -7.76
N VAL A 415 22.99 16.31 -6.46
CA VAL A 415 22.92 17.30 -5.39
C VAL A 415 24.10 17.11 -4.45
N LYS A 416 24.59 18.21 -3.88
CA LYS A 416 25.70 18.19 -2.92
C LYS A 416 25.18 18.30 -1.49
N LEU A 417 25.82 17.56 -0.59
CA LEU A 417 25.55 17.52 0.84
C LEU A 417 26.79 17.99 1.59
N VAL A 418 26.54 18.64 2.71
CA VAL A 418 27.53 19.11 3.69
C VAL A 418 27.11 18.65 5.10
N PRO A 419 28.02 18.69 6.09
CA PRO A 419 27.67 18.48 7.49
C PRO A 419 26.51 19.39 7.92
N GLY A 420 25.54 18.81 8.60
CA GLY A 420 24.33 19.51 9.01
C GLY A 420 23.49 18.69 9.99
N ARG A 421 22.38 19.28 10.45
CA ARG A 421 21.55 18.74 11.52
C ARG A 421 20.29 18.02 11.05
N GLU A 422 20.02 18.02 9.75
CA GLU A 422 18.83 17.37 9.21
C GLU A 422 18.97 15.86 9.21
N SER A 423 17.91 15.13 9.57
CA SER A 423 17.94 13.66 9.61
C SER A 423 18.00 13.05 8.21
N SER A 424 18.63 11.89 8.08
CA SER A 424 18.75 11.18 6.80
C SER A 424 17.43 10.93 6.12
N GLY A 425 16.37 10.62 6.88
CA GLY A 425 15.04 10.37 6.33
C GLY A 425 14.42 11.62 5.68
N ARG A 426 14.56 12.79 6.30
CA ARG A 426 14.06 14.05 5.72
C ARG A 426 14.94 14.50 4.56
N LEU A 427 16.26 14.47 4.75
CA LEU A 427 17.24 14.83 3.73
C LEU A 427 17.14 13.95 2.49
N ALA A 428 16.89 12.63 2.63
CA ALA A 428 16.68 11.74 1.49
C ALA A 428 15.40 12.07 0.70
N LYS A 429 14.33 12.49 1.38
CA LYS A 429 13.11 12.96 0.70
C LYS A 429 13.40 14.21 -0.11
N GLU A 430 14.12 15.18 0.46
CA GLU A 430 14.46 16.43 -0.22
C GLU A 430 15.43 16.19 -1.39
N VAL A 431 16.46 15.35 -1.19
CA VAL A 431 17.38 14.90 -2.25
C VAL A 431 16.61 14.26 -3.39
N ARG A 432 15.70 13.33 -3.11
CA ARG A 432 14.89 12.65 -4.15
C ARG A 432 14.04 13.64 -4.93
N LEU A 433 13.41 14.62 -4.26
CA LEU A 433 12.61 15.66 -4.90
C LEU A 433 13.46 16.55 -5.80
N LYS A 434 14.59 17.06 -5.30
CA LYS A 434 15.50 17.91 -6.09
C LYS A 434 16.08 17.18 -7.30
N LEU A 435 16.44 15.90 -7.15
CA LEU A 435 16.90 15.08 -8.27
C LEU A 435 15.79 14.86 -9.30
N ALA A 436 14.55 14.62 -8.85
CA ALA A 436 13.40 14.48 -9.74
C ALA A 436 13.07 15.80 -10.48
N GLU A 437 13.21 16.95 -9.82
CA GLU A 437 13.05 18.29 -10.42
C GLU A 437 14.15 18.62 -11.44
N ALA A 438 15.39 18.22 -11.17
CA ALA A 438 16.52 18.42 -12.07
C ALA A 438 16.56 17.40 -13.24
N SER A 439 15.60 16.48 -13.32
CA SER A 439 15.54 15.42 -14.33
C SER A 439 14.51 15.72 -15.43
N PRO A 440 14.69 15.17 -16.65
CA PRO A 440 13.69 15.21 -17.71
C PRO A 440 12.33 14.65 -17.26
N SER A 441 11.25 15.12 -17.90
CA SER A 441 9.87 14.85 -17.47
C SER A 441 9.52 13.36 -17.47
N GLU A 442 10.16 12.61 -18.36
CA GLU A 442 9.97 11.18 -18.61
C GLU A 442 10.54 10.34 -17.45
N VAL A 443 11.62 10.81 -16.83
CA VAL A 443 12.37 10.08 -15.80
C VAL A 443 11.90 10.47 -14.39
N ARG A 444 11.24 11.63 -14.25
CA ARG A 444 10.78 12.18 -12.98
C ARG A 444 9.92 11.23 -12.16
N LYS A 445 8.94 10.57 -12.81
CA LYS A 445 8.05 9.61 -12.14
C LYS A 445 8.83 8.40 -11.63
N GLU A 446 9.77 7.89 -12.42
CA GLU A 446 10.57 6.73 -12.07
C GLU A 446 11.50 6.99 -10.88
N ILE A 447 12.05 8.21 -10.77
CA ILE A 447 12.86 8.66 -9.63
C ILE A 447 12.04 8.73 -8.34
N LEU A 448 10.82 9.27 -8.42
CA LEU A 448 9.93 9.39 -7.25
C LEU A 448 9.50 8.03 -6.69
N LYS A 449 9.43 7.01 -7.56
CA LYS A 449 9.20 5.61 -7.18
C LYS A 449 10.43 4.93 -6.55
N ILE A 450 11.64 5.51 -6.59
CA ILE A 450 12.83 4.92 -5.95
C ILE A 450 12.67 4.97 -4.40
N PRO A 451 12.90 3.85 -3.69
CA PRO A 451 12.85 3.81 -2.22
C PRO A 451 13.84 4.79 -1.58
N LEU A 452 13.44 5.39 -0.44
CA LEU A 452 14.26 6.41 0.22
C LEU A 452 15.59 5.85 0.74
N GLU A 453 15.63 4.55 1.03
CA GLU A 453 16.79 3.80 1.52
C GLU A 453 17.95 3.76 0.51
N GLU A 454 17.64 3.89 -0.78
CA GLU A 454 18.63 3.99 -1.85
C GLU A 454 19.39 5.34 -1.81
N PHE A 455 18.75 6.41 -1.33
CA PHE A 455 19.39 7.71 -1.12
C PHE A 455 20.05 7.79 0.26
N GLN A 456 19.36 7.32 1.31
CA GLN A 456 19.83 7.42 2.69
C GLN A 456 21.20 6.77 2.93
N ARG A 457 21.50 5.66 2.23
CA ARG A 457 22.79 4.96 2.38
C ARG A 457 24.02 5.83 2.05
N PHE A 458 23.84 6.85 1.21
CA PHE A 458 24.90 7.79 0.84
C PHE A 458 24.96 9.01 1.77
N ILE A 459 24.05 9.15 2.75
CA ILE A 459 24.09 10.24 3.72
C ILE A 459 25.03 9.86 4.88
N PRO A 460 26.13 10.59 5.12
CA PRO A 460 27.04 10.28 6.23
C PRO A 460 26.37 10.42 7.60
N TYR A 461 26.64 9.48 8.52
CA TYR A 461 26.20 9.53 9.93
C TYR A 461 24.69 9.80 10.16
N GLY A 462 23.86 9.49 9.18
CA GLY A 462 22.41 9.68 9.28
C GLY A 462 21.97 11.15 9.37
N ARG A 463 22.86 12.11 9.06
CA ARG A 463 22.54 13.54 9.14
C ARG A 463 23.28 14.37 8.09
N GLY A 464 22.77 15.54 7.74
CA GLY A 464 23.46 16.46 6.85
C GLY A 464 22.67 17.74 6.60
N ALA A 465 23.06 18.47 5.56
CA ALA A 465 22.28 19.54 4.96
C ALA A 465 22.57 19.58 3.46
N LEU A 466 21.61 20.04 2.66
CA LEU A 466 21.83 20.31 1.25
C LEU A 466 22.70 21.56 1.09
N LYS A 467 23.78 21.43 0.32
CA LYS A 467 24.60 22.58 -0.04
C LYS A 467 23.81 23.43 -1.04
N PRO A 468 23.58 24.72 -0.77
CA PRO A 468 22.93 25.61 -1.74
C PRO A 468 23.73 25.62 -3.05
N SER A 469 23.04 25.53 -4.18
CA SER A 469 23.66 25.83 -5.47
C SER A 469 24.12 27.29 -5.44
N ALA A 470 25.39 27.56 -5.76
CA ALA A 470 25.83 28.93 -6.00
C ALA A 470 24.92 29.51 -7.10
N ARG A 471 24.26 30.64 -6.80
CA ARG A 471 23.41 31.35 -7.76
C ARG A 471 24.23 31.92 -8.90
#